data_AF-Q5K3A0-F1
#
_entry.id   AF-Q5K3A0-F1
#
_cell.length_a   1.000
_cell.length_b   1.000
_cell.length_c   1.000
_cell.angle_alpha   90.00
_cell.angle_beta   90.00
_cell.angle_gamma   90.00
#
_symmetry.space_group_name_H-M   'P 1'
#
loop_
_entity.id
_entity.type
_entity.pdbx_description
1 polymer ?
#
loop_
_entity_poly.entity_id
_entity_poly.type
_entity_poly.pdbx_seq_one_letter_code
_entity_poly.pdbx_strand_id
1 'polypeptide(L)'
;MTLRSRNNIIMLEGYKLSNVATYDENGISVTDLKPINFFYGANGCGKTTTSDFLADLHNPKYESCSVSWKNGVPLRTLVYNKKFRDLNFRPSEDISGVFTLGEASVEEQTLVAEKLKKLSEISDNIATKKKTLEAKLGKKQTLTHHLLRSAGTYRKSIKMILKKLYAVLWAGKPLLEI
;
A
#
# COMPACT_ATOMS: atom_id res chain seq x y z
N MET A 1 24.87 -51.60 -12.81
CA MET A 1 24.09 -52.20 -11.71
C MET A 1 23.41 -51.04 -10.99
N THR A 2 22.13 -50.71 -11.11
CA THR A 2 20.95 -51.40 -11.64
C THR A 2 19.97 -50.29 -12.04
N LEU A 3 19.35 -50.40 -13.21
CA LEU A 3 18.24 -49.54 -13.63
C LEU A 3 17.17 -49.59 -12.53
N ARG A 4 17.00 -48.49 -11.77
CA ARG A 4 15.82 -48.35 -10.91
C ARG A 4 14.61 -48.43 -11.83
N SER A 5 13.77 -49.43 -11.55
CA SER A 5 12.53 -49.76 -12.26
C SER A 5 11.83 -48.53 -12.83
N ARG A 6 11.71 -48.46 -14.16
CA ARG A 6 10.98 -47.40 -14.90
C ARG A 6 9.46 -47.43 -14.66
N ASN A 7 8.96 -48.30 -13.79
CA ASN A 7 7.53 -48.60 -13.69
C ASN A 7 6.75 -47.73 -12.69
N ASN A 8 7.42 -46.86 -11.93
CA ASN A 8 6.78 -46.08 -10.85
C ASN A 8 6.97 -44.56 -10.96
N ILE A 9 6.87 -44.02 -12.19
CA ILE A 9 6.82 -42.57 -12.39
C ILE A 9 5.47 -42.07 -11.86
N ILE A 10 5.49 -41.22 -10.84
CA ILE A 10 4.31 -40.48 -10.36
C ILE A 10 3.94 -39.47 -11.46
N MET A 11 2.70 -39.51 -11.93
CA MET A 11 2.28 -38.74 -13.10
C MET A 11 0.78 -38.47 -13.08
N LEU A 12 0.36 -37.35 -13.67
CA LEU A 12 -1.04 -37.09 -14.00
C LEU A 12 -1.49 -38.02 -15.14
N GLU A 13 -2.54 -38.80 -14.94
CA GLU A 13 -3.07 -39.76 -15.93
C GLU A 13 -4.25 -39.19 -16.72
N GLY A 14 -4.98 -38.25 -16.13
CA GLY A 14 -6.12 -37.60 -16.77
C GLY A 14 -6.74 -36.51 -15.91
N TYR A 15 -7.72 -35.83 -16.48
CA TYR A 15 -8.52 -34.82 -15.80
C TYR A 15 -9.88 -34.65 -16.46
N LYS A 16 -10.86 -34.15 -15.68
CA LYS A 16 -12.20 -33.80 -16.16
C LYS A 16 -12.47 -32.33 -15.91
N LEU A 17 -13.04 -31.66 -16.92
CA LEU A 17 -13.56 -30.30 -16.82
C LEU A 17 -15.08 -30.33 -17.05
N SER A 18 -15.85 -29.82 -16.09
CA SER A 18 -17.32 -29.69 -16.19
C SER A 18 -17.77 -28.43 -15.46
N ASN A 19 -18.87 -27.82 -15.91
CA ASN A 19 -19.47 -26.60 -15.34
C ASN A 19 -18.47 -25.44 -15.15
N VAL A 20 -17.55 -25.27 -16.10
CA VAL A 20 -16.53 -24.22 -16.03
C VAL A 20 -16.26 -23.60 -17.39
N ALA A 21 -16.13 -22.27 -17.43
CA ALA A 21 -15.98 -21.51 -18.67
C ALA A 21 -17.09 -21.84 -19.68
N THR A 22 -16.75 -22.50 -20.79
CA THR A 22 -17.70 -22.91 -21.84
C THR A 22 -18.07 -24.40 -21.77
N TYR A 23 -17.58 -25.14 -20.77
CA TYR A 23 -17.92 -26.54 -20.56
C TYR A 23 -19.23 -26.66 -19.76
N ASP A 24 -20.17 -27.44 -20.29
CA ASP A 24 -21.46 -27.76 -19.67
C ASP A 24 -21.32 -28.82 -18.56
N GLU A 25 -22.45 -29.34 -18.09
CA GLU A 25 -22.52 -30.36 -17.04
C GLU A 25 -21.90 -31.70 -17.47
N ASN A 26 -21.99 -32.03 -18.76
CA ASN A 26 -21.37 -33.24 -19.32
C ASN A 26 -19.85 -33.09 -19.35
N GLY A 27 -19.39 -31.91 -19.75
CA GLY A 27 -17.99 -31.54 -19.74
C GLY A 27 -17.13 -32.34 -20.71
N ILE A 28 -15.82 -32.40 -20.43
CA ILE A 28 -14.86 -33.20 -21.18
C ILE A 28 -13.92 -33.93 -20.23
N SER A 29 -13.58 -35.17 -20.59
CA SER A 29 -12.56 -35.96 -19.90
C SER A 29 -11.37 -36.16 -20.82
N VAL A 30 -10.19 -35.86 -20.32
CA VAL A 30 -8.91 -36.15 -20.97
C VAL A 30 -8.28 -37.32 -20.24
N THR A 31 -8.07 -38.42 -20.95
CA THR A 31 -7.52 -39.68 -20.41
C THR A 31 -6.20 -40.02 -21.09
N ASP A 32 -5.52 -41.04 -20.58
CA ASP A 32 -4.34 -41.66 -21.20
C ASP A 32 -3.16 -40.70 -21.43
N LEU A 33 -3.03 -39.69 -20.57
CA LEU A 33 -1.93 -38.74 -20.62
C LEU A 33 -0.59 -39.48 -20.65
N LYS A 34 0.33 -38.95 -21.45
CA LYS A 34 1.72 -39.40 -21.56
C LYS A 34 2.64 -38.45 -20.80
N PRO A 35 3.91 -38.81 -20.53
CA PRO A 35 4.84 -37.90 -19.86
C PRO A 35 4.97 -36.53 -20.55
N ILE A 36 4.73 -36.48 -21.86
CA ILE A 36 4.66 -35.25 -22.66
C ILE A 36 3.37 -35.31 -23.47
N ASN A 37 2.55 -34.26 -23.40
CA ASN A 37 1.31 -34.12 -24.17
C ASN A 37 1.29 -32.77 -24.88
N PHE A 38 0.73 -32.74 -26.09
CA PHE A 38 0.53 -31.53 -26.85
C PHE A 38 -0.97 -31.28 -27.03
N PHE A 39 -1.45 -30.15 -26.52
CA PHE A 39 -2.83 -29.72 -26.68
C PHE A 39 -2.88 -28.50 -27.59
N TYR A 40 -3.64 -28.59 -28.68
CA TYR A 40 -3.79 -27.52 -29.67
C TYR A 40 -5.26 -27.35 -30.07
N GLY A 41 -5.60 -26.19 -30.63
CA GLY A 41 -6.97 -25.88 -31.07
C GLY A 41 -7.18 -24.38 -31.30
N ALA A 42 -8.37 -23.99 -31.77
CA ALA A 42 -8.73 -22.60 -32.02
C ALA A 42 -8.76 -21.73 -30.75
N ASN A 43 -8.77 -20.40 -30.91
CA ASN A 43 -8.99 -19.49 -29.78
C ASN A 43 -10.35 -19.76 -29.14
N GLY A 44 -10.42 -19.74 -27.81
CA GLY A 44 -11.66 -20.03 -27.07
C GLY A 44 -11.99 -21.51 -26.87
N CYS A 45 -11.21 -22.46 -27.41
CA CYS A 45 -11.50 -23.90 -27.26
C CYS A 45 -11.17 -24.50 -25.88
N GLY A 46 -10.92 -23.67 -24.85
CA GLY A 46 -10.69 -24.15 -23.47
C GLY A 46 -9.24 -24.49 -23.07
N LYS A 47 -8.23 -24.22 -23.91
CA LYS A 47 -6.80 -24.42 -23.57
C LYS A 47 -6.40 -23.69 -22.29
N THR A 48 -6.74 -22.40 -22.19
CA THR A 48 -6.44 -21.58 -21.02
C THR A 48 -7.18 -22.10 -19.78
N THR A 49 -8.42 -22.55 -19.93
CA THR A 49 -9.21 -23.16 -18.85
C THR A 49 -8.51 -24.39 -18.27
N THR A 50 -7.95 -25.25 -19.13
CA THR A 50 -7.16 -26.41 -18.69
C THR A 50 -5.95 -25.96 -17.87
N SER A 51 -5.16 -25.00 -18.38
CA SER A 51 -3.99 -24.53 -17.64
C SER A 51 -4.35 -23.87 -16.32
N ASP A 52 -5.44 -23.10 -16.28
CA ASP A 52 -5.87 -22.39 -15.08
C ASP A 52 -6.44 -23.33 -14.02
N PHE A 53 -7.09 -24.42 -14.43
CA PHE A 53 -7.53 -25.49 -13.53
C PHE A 53 -6.33 -26.22 -12.91
N LEU A 54 -5.38 -26.66 -13.74
CA LEU A 54 -4.19 -27.37 -13.26
C LEU A 54 -3.29 -26.52 -12.34
N ALA A 55 -3.38 -25.19 -12.45
CA ALA A 55 -2.65 -24.27 -11.59
C ALA A 55 -3.23 -24.17 -10.17
N ASP A 56 -4.54 -24.39 -10.00
CA ASP A 56 -5.25 -24.24 -8.73
C ASP A 56 -6.42 -25.23 -8.64
N LEU A 57 -6.08 -26.48 -8.35
CA LEU A 57 -7.03 -27.61 -8.32
C LEU A 57 -8.11 -27.48 -7.23
N HIS A 58 -7.89 -26.63 -6.23
CA HIS A 58 -8.77 -26.47 -5.07
C HIS A 58 -9.63 -25.21 -5.14
N ASN A 59 -9.55 -24.44 -6.24
CA ASN A 59 -10.40 -23.28 -6.42
C ASN A 59 -11.88 -23.69 -6.41
N PRO A 60 -12.77 -23.01 -5.64
CA PRO A 60 -14.21 -23.32 -5.62
C PRO A 60 -14.85 -23.32 -7.02
N LYS A 61 -14.33 -22.52 -7.96
CA LYS A 61 -14.78 -22.50 -9.35
C LYS A 61 -14.65 -23.87 -10.06
N TYR A 62 -13.79 -24.75 -9.58
CA TYR A 62 -13.51 -26.06 -10.18
C TYR A 62 -14.11 -27.23 -9.37
N GLU A 63 -15.12 -26.97 -8.54
CA GLU A 63 -15.84 -28.00 -7.77
C GLU A 63 -16.30 -29.20 -8.62
N SER A 64 -16.79 -28.92 -9.83
CA SER A 64 -17.25 -29.94 -10.77
C SER A 64 -16.12 -30.56 -11.61
N CYS A 65 -14.86 -30.20 -11.39
CA CYS A 65 -13.70 -30.71 -12.13
C CYS A 65 -12.91 -31.72 -11.28
N SER A 66 -12.12 -32.58 -11.92
CA SER A 66 -11.31 -33.57 -11.19
C SER A 66 -10.01 -33.91 -11.91
N VAL A 67 -9.06 -34.48 -11.17
CA VAL A 67 -7.78 -34.98 -11.70
C VAL A 67 -7.56 -36.41 -11.26
N SER A 68 -6.97 -37.23 -12.12
CA SER A 68 -6.52 -38.58 -11.79
C SER A 68 -4.99 -38.64 -11.84
N TRP A 69 -4.41 -39.10 -10.74
CA TRP A 69 -2.97 -39.30 -10.61
C TRP A 69 -2.67 -40.78 -10.59
N LYS A 70 -1.53 -41.16 -11.17
CA LYS A 70 -1.04 -42.53 -11.11
C LYS A 70 -0.88 -42.97 -9.65
N ASN A 71 -1.51 -44.10 -9.32
CA ASN A 71 -1.58 -44.65 -7.97
C ASN A 71 -2.22 -43.70 -6.92
N GLY A 72 -2.98 -42.68 -7.36
CA GLY A 72 -3.60 -41.70 -6.46
C GLY A 72 -2.63 -40.78 -5.73
N VAL A 73 -1.34 -40.73 -6.15
CA VAL A 73 -0.32 -39.91 -5.50
C VAL A 73 -0.20 -38.57 -6.23
N PRO A 74 -0.69 -37.45 -5.67
CA PRO A 74 -0.59 -36.15 -6.32
C PRO A 74 0.86 -35.66 -6.35
N LEU A 75 1.25 -35.02 -7.45
CA LEU A 75 2.51 -34.30 -7.57
C LEU A 75 2.25 -32.80 -7.46
N ARG A 76 3.24 -32.03 -6.98
CA ARG A 76 3.20 -30.58 -7.08
C ARG A 76 3.13 -30.17 -8.57
N THR A 77 2.02 -29.56 -8.96
CA THR A 77 1.83 -29.03 -10.31
C THR A 77 2.45 -27.64 -10.42
N LEU A 78 3.27 -27.42 -11.45
CA LEU A 78 3.77 -26.09 -11.83
C LEU A 78 3.21 -25.74 -13.20
N VAL A 79 2.49 -24.62 -13.27
CA VAL A 79 1.87 -24.16 -14.52
C VAL A 79 2.49 -22.83 -14.95
N TYR A 80 3.08 -22.83 -16.14
CA TYR A 80 3.55 -21.61 -16.79
C TYR A 80 2.50 -21.10 -17.77
N ASN A 81 1.62 -20.22 -17.30
CA ASN A 81 0.58 -19.57 -18.11
C ASN A 81 0.67 -18.04 -17.99
N LYS A 82 -0.26 -17.32 -18.63
CA LYS A 82 -0.32 -15.85 -18.54
C LYS A 82 -0.45 -15.38 -17.09
N LYS A 83 -1.33 -15.99 -16.30
CA LYS A 83 -1.53 -15.64 -14.88
C LYS A 83 -0.24 -15.78 -14.05
N PHE A 84 0.51 -16.86 -14.25
CA PHE A 84 1.82 -17.04 -13.63
C PHE A 84 2.77 -15.89 -13.97
N ARG A 85 2.83 -15.50 -15.25
CA ARG A 85 3.66 -14.37 -15.66
C ARG A 85 3.18 -13.04 -15.09
N ASP A 86 1.89 -12.78 -15.10
CA ASP A 86 1.33 -11.52 -14.60
C ASP A 86 1.53 -11.36 -13.07
N LEU A 87 1.59 -12.46 -12.33
CA LEU A 87 1.89 -12.48 -10.89
C LEU A 87 3.38 -12.39 -10.59
N ASN A 88 4.21 -13.11 -11.34
CA ASN A 88 5.64 -13.27 -11.03
C ASN A 88 6.56 -12.38 -11.85
N PHE A 89 6.08 -11.74 -12.92
CA PHE A 89 6.87 -10.95 -13.85
C PHE A 89 6.10 -9.68 -14.22
N ARG A 90 5.99 -8.76 -13.25
CA ARG A 90 5.52 -7.40 -13.53
C ARG A 90 6.70 -6.52 -13.94
N PRO A 91 6.52 -5.61 -14.91
CA PRO A 91 7.52 -4.58 -15.15
C PRO A 91 7.66 -3.76 -13.87
N SER A 92 8.85 -3.66 -13.30
CA SER A 92 9.16 -2.59 -12.36
C SER A 92 9.03 -1.27 -13.13
N GLU A 93 8.20 -0.32 -12.65
CA GLU A 93 8.07 1.00 -13.27
C GLU A 93 9.43 1.71 -13.40
N ASP A 94 10.39 1.38 -12.53
CA ASP A 94 11.70 2.01 -12.46
C ASP A 94 12.79 1.43 -13.37
N ILE A 95 12.67 0.19 -13.86
CA ILE A 95 13.73 -0.44 -14.66
C ILE A 95 13.17 -1.31 -15.79
N SER A 96 13.28 -0.80 -17.02
CA SER A 96 13.01 -1.55 -18.25
C SER A 96 13.90 -2.79 -18.34
N GLY A 97 13.30 -3.97 -18.48
CA GLY A 97 14.00 -5.24 -18.70
C GLY A 97 14.39 -6.02 -17.44
N VAL A 98 14.08 -5.53 -16.24
CA VAL A 98 14.27 -6.28 -14.98
C VAL A 98 12.98 -6.98 -14.59
N PHE A 99 13.04 -8.30 -14.47
CA PHE A 99 11.95 -9.16 -14.04
C PHE A 99 12.23 -9.63 -12.60
N THR A 100 11.53 -9.06 -11.62
CA THR A 100 11.62 -9.50 -10.22
C THR A 100 10.92 -10.84 -10.06
N LEU A 101 11.66 -11.90 -9.74
CA LEU A 101 11.12 -13.24 -9.48
C LEU A 101 10.43 -13.31 -8.10
N GLY A 102 9.13 -13.59 -8.09
CA GLY A 102 8.38 -14.04 -6.92
C GLY A 102 7.26 -13.10 -6.49
N GLU A 103 6.06 -13.65 -6.32
CA GLU A 103 4.84 -12.97 -5.85
C GLU A 103 5.06 -12.18 -4.55
N ALA A 104 5.76 -12.79 -3.57
CA ALA A 104 6.05 -12.16 -2.28
C ALA A 104 6.93 -10.90 -2.38
N SER A 105 7.84 -10.82 -3.37
CA SER A 105 8.72 -9.66 -3.52
C SER A 105 7.97 -8.45 -4.07
N VAL A 106 6.91 -8.67 -4.86
CA VAL A 106 6.18 -7.60 -5.54
C VAL A 106 5.22 -6.89 -4.59
N GLU A 107 4.49 -7.63 -3.76
CA GLU A 107 3.58 -7.08 -2.75
C GLU A 107 4.32 -6.30 -1.66
N GLU A 108 5.49 -6.79 -1.26
CA GLU A 108 6.34 -6.07 -0.31
C GLU A 108 6.90 -4.77 -0.92
N GLN A 109 7.31 -4.79 -2.19
CA GLN A 109 7.80 -3.60 -2.89
C GLN A 109 6.72 -2.53 -3.05
N THR A 110 5.49 -2.90 -3.41
CA THR A 110 4.38 -1.94 -3.50
C THR A 110 4.04 -1.35 -2.14
N LEU A 111 4.02 -2.18 -1.09
CA LEU A 111 3.75 -1.71 0.28
C LEU A 111 4.83 -0.74 0.78
N VAL A 112 6.10 -0.98 0.42
CA VAL A 112 7.22 -0.07 0.73
C VAL A 112 7.05 1.25 -0.03
N ALA A 113 6.73 1.21 -1.32
CA ALA A 113 6.52 2.42 -2.13
C ALA A 113 5.38 3.29 -1.58
N GLU A 114 4.24 2.68 -1.20
CA GLU A 114 3.13 3.39 -0.58
C GLU A 114 3.52 4.03 0.76
N LYS A 115 4.29 3.32 1.59
CA LYS A 115 4.77 3.85 2.87
C LYS A 115 5.73 5.02 2.68
N LEU A 116 6.62 4.96 1.69
CA LEU A 116 7.53 6.06 1.35
C LEU A 116 6.77 7.30 0.88
N LYS A 117 5.73 7.13 0.05
CA LYS A 117 4.85 8.23 -0.37
C LYS A 117 4.12 8.87 0.80
N LYS A 118 3.58 8.07 1.73
CA LYS A 118 2.95 8.59 2.96
C LYS A 118 3.97 9.35 3.83
N LEU A 119 5.21 8.89 3.91
CA LEU A 119 6.28 9.58 4.64
C LEU A 119 6.59 10.95 4.04
N SER A 120 6.69 11.07 2.71
CA SER A 120 6.91 12.38 2.06
C SER A 120 5.74 13.33 2.32
N GLU A 121 4.50 12.86 2.18
CA GLU A 121 3.30 13.66 2.47
C GLU A 121 3.25 14.13 3.94
N ILE A 122 3.63 13.28 4.88
CA ILE A 122 3.71 13.65 6.31
C ILE A 122 4.81 14.69 6.53
N SER A 123 5.98 14.52 5.91
CA SER A 123 7.09 15.47 6.00
C SER A 123 6.69 16.86 5.50
N ASP A 124 6.03 16.94 4.35
CA ASP A 124 5.55 18.21 3.78
C ASP A 124 4.49 18.88 4.66
N ASN A 125 3.58 18.08 5.23
CA ASN A 125 2.60 18.56 6.22
C ASN A 125 3.26 19.07 7.51
N ILE A 126 4.35 18.45 7.97
CA ILE A 126 5.11 18.94 9.13
C ILE A 126 5.78 20.27 8.79
N ALA A 127 6.40 20.38 7.61
CA ALA A 127 7.07 21.60 7.17
C ALA A 127 6.10 22.79 7.07
N THR A 128 4.91 22.57 6.50
CA THR A 128 3.86 23.60 6.39
C THR A 128 3.28 24.00 7.75
N LYS A 129 3.03 23.02 8.64
CA LYS A 129 2.57 23.30 10.01
C LYS A 129 3.60 24.09 10.82
N LYS A 130 4.89 23.77 10.70
CA LYS A 130 5.97 24.54 11.37
C LYS A 130 5.99 26.00 10.92
N LYS A 131 5.98 26.26 9.61
CA LYS A 131 5.90 27.64 9.07
C LYS A 131 4.68 28.40 9.59
N THR A 132 3.53 27.73 9.65
CA THR A 132 2.29 28.34 10.16
C THR A 132 2.40 28.66 11.67
N LEU A 133 3.04 27.77 12.44
CA LEU A 133 3.25 27.96 13.87
C LEU A 133 4.19 29.14 14.15
N GLU A 134 5.30 29.25 13.42
CA GLU A 134 6.25 30.36 13.50
C GLU A 134 5.57 31.70 13.16
N ALA A 135 4.76 31.73 12.09
CA ALA A 135 4.00 32.92 11.73
C ALA A 135 3.00 33.36 12.83
N LYS A 136 2.32 32.40 13.48
CA LYS A 136 1.42 32.69 14.61
C LYS A 136 2.18 33.18 15.85
N LEU A 137 3.35 32.61 16.14
CA LEU A 137 4.24 33.05 17.21
C LEU A 137 4.72 34.49 17.00
N GLY A 138 5.15 34.82 15.78
CA GLY A 138 5.53 36.19 15.41
C GLY A 138 4.39 37.18 15.61
N LYS A 139 3.16 36.84 15.17
CA LYS A 139 1.97 37.67 15.40
C LYS A 139 1.64 37.85 16.88
N LYS A 140 1.82 36.81 17.70
CA LYS A 140 1.61 36.90 19.15
C LYS A 140 2.62 37.87 19.78
N GLN A 141 3.89 37.76 19.42
CA GLN A 141 4.95 38.64 19.94
C GLN A 141 4.73 40.10 19.56
N THR A 142 4.37 40.39 18.30
CA THR A 142 4.08 41.77 17.86
C THR A 142 2.87 42.34 18.59
N LEU A 143 1.82 41.56 18.79
CA LEU A 143 0.64 41.98 19.54
C LEU A 143 0.97 42.25 21.03
N THR A 144 1.76 41.38 21.66
CA THR A 144 2.22 41.59 23.04
C THR A 144 3.06 42.87 23.16
N HIS A 145 3.98 43.10 22.22
CA HIS A 145 4.79 44.31 22.18
C HIS A 145 3.92 45.58 22.01
N HIS A 146 2.91 45.52 21.14
CA HIS A 146 1.96 46.62 20.95
C HIS A 146 1.15 46.93 22.21
N LEU A 147 0.63 45.89 22.89
CA LEU A 147 -0.12 46.05 24.15
C LEU A 147 0.74 46.66 25.26
N LEU A 148 1.97 46.16 25.45
CA LEU A 148 2.91 46.70 26.45
C LEU A 148 3.26 48.17 26.18
N ARG A 149 3.46 48.53 24.90
CA ARG A 149 3.72 49.92 24.49
C ARG A 149 2.53 50.83 24.79
N SER A 150 1.32 50.41 24.41
CA SER A 150 0.10 51.17 24.71
C SER A 150 -0.06 51.39 26.21
N ALA A 151 0.01 50.31 27.01
CA ALA A 151 -0.08 50.39 28.48
C ALA A 151 0.98 51.31 29.09
N GLY A 152 2.22 51.25 28.60
CA GLY A 152 3.30 52.15 29.01
C GLY A 152 3.00 53.63 28.73
N THR A 153 2.31 53.90 27.64
CA THR A 153 1.90 55.26 27.24
C THR A 153 0.81 55.79 28.17
N TYR A 154 -0.24 54.99 28.42
CA TYR A 154 -1.28 55.34 29.39
C TYR A 154 -0.71 55.57 30.79
N ARG A 155 0.22 54.72 31.26
CA ARG A 155 0.89 54.88 32.56
C ARG A 155 1.65 56.20 32.66
N LYS A 156 2.34 56.63 31.59
CA LYS A 156 3.03 57.94 31.54
C LYS A 156 2.03 59.09 31.60
N SER A 157 0.94 59.02 30.82
CA SER A 157 -0.11 60.04 30.83
C SER A 157 -0.76 60.20 32.20
N ILE A 158 -1.11 59.09 32.87
CA ILE A 158 -1.69 59.11 34.22
C ILE A 158 -0.71 59.74 35.22
N LYS A 159 0.57 59.33 35.22
CA LYS A 159 1.60 59.93 36.09
C LYS A 159 1.72 61.44 35.87
N MET A 160 1.67 61.89 34.62
CA MET A 160 1.75 63.31 34.28
C MET A 160 0.53 64.09 34.77
N ILE A 161 -0.68 63.54 34.61
CA ILE A 161 -1.92 64.14 35.12
C ILE A 161 -1.87 64.23 36.65
N LEU A 162 -1.51 63.15 37.34
CA LEU A 162 -1.36 63.14 38.80
C LEU A 162 -0.35 64.19 39.29
N LYS A 163 0.81 64.30 38.62
CA LYS A 163 1.83 65.30 38.96
C LYS A 163 1.28 66.73 38.79
N LYS A 164 0.54 67.01 37.72
CA LYS A 164 -0.12 68.30 37.51
C LYS A 164 -1.19 68.56 38.59
N LEU A 165 -2.01 67.57 38.92
CA LEU A 165 -3.06 67.70 39.94
C LEU A 165 -2.47 67.99 41.33
N TYR A 166 -1.39 67.29 41.69
CA TYR A 166 -0.69 67.49 42.95
C TYR A 166 -0.05 68.89 43.01
N ALA A 167 0.56 69.35 41.92
CA ALA A 167 1.09 70.70 41.84
C ALA A 167 0.00 71.77 42.05
N VAL A 168 -1.22 71.56 41.52
CA VAL A 168 -2.35 72.50 41.70
C VAL A 168 -2.92 72.43 43.13
N LEU A 169 -3.11 71.24 43.69
CA LEU A 169 -3.69 71.06 45.03
C LEU A 169 -2.76 71.50 46.17
N TRP A 170 -1.44 71.48 45.94
CA TRP A 170 -0.43 71.81 46.95
C TRP A 170 0.36 73.09 46.64
N ALA A 171 0.07 73.79 45.53
CA ALA A 171 0.58 75.14 45.28
C ALA A 171 -0.10 76.12 46.23
N GLY A 172 0.57 76.42 47.36
CA GLY A 172 0.14 77.45 48.32
C GLY A 172 -0.01 76.99 49.76
N LYS A 173 0.25 75.72 50.10
CA LYS A 173 0.39 75.32 51.51
C LYS A 173 1.84 75.52 51.96
N PRO A 174 2.12 76.33 53.01
CA PRO A 174 3.46 76.38 53.58
C PRO A 174 3.82 75.00 54.14
N LEU A 175 5.12 74.65 54.11
CA LEU A 175 5.62 73.57 54.95
C LEU A 175 5.22 73.91 56.38
N LEU A 176 4.43 73.05 57.03
CA LEU A 176 4.46 73.01 58.48
C LEU A 176 5.83 72.45 58.86
N GLU A 177 6.72 73.31 59.34
CA GLU A 177 7.75 72.86 60.29
C GLU A 177 7.02 72.53 61.60
N ILE A 178 6.70 71.25 61.82
CA ILE A 178 6.87 70.46 63.07
C ILE A 178 6.97 69.00 62.66
#